data_AF-A0A671TNJ7-F1
#
_entry.id   AF-A0A671TNJ7-F1
#
_cell.length_a   1.000
_cell.length_b   1.000
_cell.length_c   1.000
_cell.angle_alpha   90.00
_cell.angle_beta   90.00
_cell.angle_gamma   90.00
#
_symmetry.space_group_name_H-M   'P 1'
#
loop_
_entity.id
_entity.type
_entity.pdbx_description
1 polymer ?
#
loop_
_entity_poly.entity_id
_entity_poly.type
_entity_poly.pdbx_seq_one_letter_code
_entity_poly.pdbx_strand_id
1 'polypeptide(L)'
;MYSSALGITTCVTLLLCVFHAACGLRCYTCETTDPKACTEIETCPPVWDSCSTLVLGSVIAKGCFDSSACQPPLQCCQRDLCNGAV
;
A
#
# COMPACT_ATOMS: atom_id res chain seq x y z
N MET A 1 -15.37 24.37 0.27
CA MET A 1 -14.40 23.54 0.99
C MET A 1 -15.14 22.41 1.69
N TYR A 2 -15.53 21.34 0.98
CA TYR A 2 -16.05 20.09 1.59
C TYR A 2 -15.97 18.91 0.61
N SER A 3 -14.84 18.73 -0.08
CA SER A 3 -14.64 17.59 -1.01
C SER A 3 -14.19 16.30 -0.32
N SER A 4 -14.54 16.10 0.95
CA SER A 4 -14.22 14.88 1.71
C SER A 4 -15.47 14.04 2.03
N ALA A 5 -16.67 14.59 1.86
CA ALA A 5 -17.93 13.95 2.27
C ALA A 5 -18.54 13.04 1.19
N LEU A 6 -18.17 13.21 -0.09
CA LEU A 6 -18.78 12.48 -1.21
C LEU A 6 -18.22 11.06 -1.37
N GLY A 7 -16.95 10.82 -1.00
CA GLY A 7 -16.32 9.48 -1.04
C GLY A 7 -16.61 8.60 0.18
N ILE A 8 -16.99 9.21 1.31
CA ILE A 8 -17.31 8.50 2.56
C ILE A 8 -18.78 8.02 2.55
N THR A 9 -19.67 8.79 1.89
CA THR A 9 -21.11 8.51 1.89
C THR A 9 -21.48 7.30 1.04
N THR A 10 -20.77 7.03 -0.06
CA THR A 10 -21.08 5.91 -0.98
C THR A 10 -20.71 4.54 -0.44
N CYS A 11 -19.80 4.44 0.54
CA CYS A 11 -19.45 3.17 1.18
C CYS A 11 -20.41 2.80 2.33
N VAL A 12 -21.02 3.80 2.97
CA VAL A 12 -21.75 3.62 4.24
C VAL A 12 -23.22 3.21 4.04
N THR A 13 -23.83 3.54 2.90
CA THR A 13 -25.30 3.40 2.76
C THR A 13 -25.79 2.03 2.31
N LEU A 14 -24.92 1.07 1.95
CA LEU A 14 -25.39 -0.12 1.22
C LEU A 14 -25.57 -1.41 2.02
N LEU A 15 -24.89 -1.75 3.12
CA LEU A 15 -25.19 -3.02 3.83
C LEU A 15 -24.52 -3.12 5.21
N LEU A 16 -25.33 -3.18 6.25
CA LEU A 16 -24.92 -3.31 7.66
C LEU A 16 -24.63 -4.76 8.13
N CYS A 17 -24.40 -5.79 7.29
CA CYS A 17 -24.56 -7.18 7.79
C CYS A 17 -23.47 -8.26 7.65
N VAL A 18 -22.37 -8.22 6.86
CA VAL A 18 -21.41 -9.38 6.93
C VAL A 18 -19.94 -9.21 6.54
N PHE A 19 -19.48 -8.11 5.93
CA PHE A 19 -18.08 -8.03 5.50
C PHE A 19 -17.46 -6.69 5.90
N HIS A 20 -16.75 -6.73 7.03
CA HIS A 20 -15.71 -5.75 7.34
C HIS A 20 -14.51 -6.01 6.39
N ALA A 21 -14.71 -5.85 5.09
CA ALA A 21 -13.60 -5.79 4.15
C ALA A 21 -12.96 -4.41 4.35
N ALA A 22 -11.97 -4.36 5.24
CA ALA A 22 -11.13 -3.21 5.42
C ALA A 22 -10.67 -2.74 4.03
N CYS A 23 -10.97 -1.50 3.66
CA CYS A 23 -10.27 -0.82 2.58
C CYS A 23 -8.81 -0.64 3.04
N GLY A 24 -8.00 -1.69 2.91
CA GLY A 24 -6.61 -1.70 3.31
C GLY A 24 -5.74 -0.88 2.35
N LEU A 25 -4.58 -0.43 2.85
CA LEU A 25 -3.58 0.27 2.05
C LEU A 25 -3.16 -0.59 0.85
N ARG A 26 -3.07 -0.01 -0.33
CA ARG A 26 -2.61 -0.73 -1.53
C ARG A 26 -1.16 -0.40 -1.86
N CYS A 27 -0.33 -1.40 -2.14
CA CYS A 27 1.08 -1.21 -2.44
C CYS A 27 1.52 -2.04 -3.64
N TYR A 28 2.56 -1.59 -4.36
CA TYR A 28 3.26 -2.46 -5.29
C TYR A 28 4.05 -3.51 -4.52
N THR A 29 4.01 -4.76 -4.97
CA THR A 29 4.73 -5.90 -4.38
C THR A 29 5.57 -6.58 -5.46
N CYS A 30 6.85 -6.82 -5.18
CA CYS A 30 7.75 -7.53 -6.10
C CYS A 30 9.11 -7.77 -5.46
N GLU A 31 9.84 -8.75 -6.00
CA GLU A 31 11.29 -8.88 -5.86
C GLU A 31 11.86 -9.07 -7.27
N THR A 32 12.59 -8.08 -7.77
CA THR A 32 13.02 -8.06 -9.18
C THR A 32 14.31 -7.28 -9.37
N THR A 33 15.06 -7.61 -10.43
CA THR A 33 16.17 -6.80 -10.95
C THR A 33 15.76 -5.86 -12.08
N ASP A 34 14.56 -6.05 -12.63
CA ASP A 34 13.95 -5.14 -13.61
C ASP A 34 12.81 -4.36 -12.94
N PRO A 35 13.00 -3.07 -12.59
CA PRO A 35 11.95 -2.26 -11.95
C PRO A 35 10.65 -2.22 -12.75
N LYS A 36 10.72 -2.28 -14.09
CA LYS A 36 9.54 -2.23 -14.96
C LYS A 36 8.65 -3.46 -14.83
N ALA A 37 9.19 -4.56 -14.31
CA ALA A 37 8.41 -5.77 -14.05
C ALA A 37 7.53 -5.64 -12.79
N CYS A 38 7.79 -4.66 -11.92
CA CYS A 38 7.08 -4.48 -10.66
C CYS A 38 5.72 -3.81 -10.85
N THR A 39 4.75 -4.60 -11.32
CA THR A 39 3.38 -4.12 -11.62
C THR A 39 2.31 -4.76 -10.75
N GLU A 40 2.67 -5.75 -9.94
CA GLU A 40 1.75 -6.43 -9.04
C GLU A 40 1.36 -5.52 -7.87
N ILE A 41 0.07 -5.49 -7.56
CA ILE A 41 -0.52 -4.67 -6.49
C ILE A 41 -1.20 -5.58 -5.49
N GLU A 42 -0.85 -5.41 -4.22
CA GLU A 42 -1.46 -6.12 -3.10
C GLU A 42 -2.21 -5.14 -2.18
N THR A 43 -3.28 -5.61 -1.56
CA THR A 43 -3.94 -4.89 -0.45
C THR A 43 -3.32 -5.37 0.86
N CYS A 44 -2.71 -4.47 1.61
CA CYS A 44 -1.99 -4.79 2.82
C CYS A 44 -2.92 -5.37 3.91
N PRO A 45 -2.47 -6.40 4.64
CA PRO A 45 -3.12 -6.86 5.86
C PRO A 45 -3.16 -5.75 6.93
N PRO A 46 -4.05 -5.84 7.93
CA PRO A 46 -4.27 -4.78 8.92
C PRO A 46 -3.04 -4.33 9.72
N VAL A 47 -2.01 -5.18 9.84
CA VAL A 47 -0.79 -4.89 10.60
C VAL A 47 0.23 -4.08 9.77
N TRP A 48 0.08 -4.05 8.45
CA TRP A 48 0.98 -3.34 7.55
C TRP A 48 0.32 -2.06 7.05
N ASP A 49 0.69 -0.96 7.68
CA ASP A 49 0.11 0.37 7.50
C ASP A 49 0.96 1.29 6.60
N SER A 50 2.01 0.75 5.97
CA SER A 50 2.86 1.46 5.02
C SER A 50 3.25 0.58 3.83
N CYS A 51 3.55 1.21 2.70
CA CYS A 51 4.25 0.58 1.60
C CYS A 51 5.76 0.74 1.81
N SER A 52 6.53 -0.27 1.44
CA SER A 52 7.99 -0.26 1.50
C SER A 52 8.64 -0.32 0.13
N THR A 53 9.87 0.18 0.07
CA THR A 53 10.83 -0.04 -1.01
C THR A 53 12.22 -0.24 -0.41
N LEU A 54 12.86 -1.35 -0.76
CA LEU A 54 14.23 -1.68 -0.43
C LEU A 54 15.02 -1.86 -1.72
N VAL A 55 16.20 -1.22 -1.79
CA VAL A 55 17.12 -1.36 -2.92
C VAL A 55 18.43 -1.94 -2.39
N LEU A 56 18.78 -3.13 -2.85
CA LEU A 56 20.01 -3.85 -2.48
C LEU A 56 20.78 -4.16 -3.77
N GLY A 57 21.73 -3.28 -4.12
CA GLY A 57 22.45 -3.38 -5.39
C GLY A 57 21.50 -3.18 -6.57
N SER A 58 21.36 -4.19 -7.43
CA SER A 58 20.43 -4.19 -8.57
C SER A 58 19.07 -4.80 -8.24
N VAL A 59 18.86 -5.32 -7.02
CA VAL A 59 17.61 -5.94 -6.61
C VAL A 59 16.73 -4.89 -5.93
N ILE A 60 15.47 -4.83 -6.37
CA ILE A 60 14.41 -4.00 -5.81
C ILE A 60 13.39 -4.94 -5.17
N ALA A 61 13.10 -4.71 -3.89
CA ALA A 61 12.01 -5.35 -3.18
C ALA A 61 10.98 -4.28 -2.76
N LYS A 62 9.72 -4.50 -3.07
CA LYS A 62 8.60 -3.64 -2.67
C LYS A 62 7.52 -4.49 -2.02
N GLY A 63 6.75 -3.89 -1.12
CA GLY A 63 5.60 -4.56 -0.52
C GLY A 63 4.94 -3.73 0.56
N CYS A 64 4.18 -4.42 1.40
CA CYS A 64 3.57 -3.86 2.59
C CYS A 64 4.51 -3.99 3.80
N PHE A 65 4.45 -3.04 4.73
CA PHE A 65 5.33 -3.01 5.89
C PHE A 65 4.72 -2.28 7.10
N ASP A 66 5.23 -2.60 8.29
CA ASP A 66 4.90 -1.91 9.53
C ASP A 66 5.69 -0.59 9.62
N SER A 67 4.99 0.53 9.64
CA SER A 67 5.58 1.88 9.68
C SER A 67 6.46 2.10 10.91
N SER A 68 6.21 1.39 12.01
CA SER A 68 7.01 1.49 13.24
C SER A 68 8.43 0.92 13.08
N ALA A 69 8.62 -0.01 12.14
CA ALA A 69 9.89 -0.63 11.81
C ALA A 69 10.57 0.03 10.59
N CYS A 70 10.02 1.13 10.07
CA CYS A 70 10.60 1.82 8.92
C CYS A 70 11.84 2.63 9.31
N GLN A 71 12.98 2.22 8.76
CA GLN A 71 14.28 2.85 8.99
C GLN A 71 15.20 2.56 7.80
N PRO A 72 16.14 3.46 7.48
CA PRO A 72 17.08 3.26 6.37
C PRO A 72 17.82 1.91 6.48
N PRO A 73 18.04 1.21 5.36
CA PRO A 73 17.81 1.62 3.97
C PRO A 73 16.36 1.47 3.47
N LEU A 74 15.44 0.98 4.30
CA LEU A 74 14.03 0.78 3.92
C LEU A 74 13.30 2.12 3.80
N GLN A 75 12.79 2.43 2.61
CA GLN A 75 11.94 3.60 2.38
C GLN A 75 10.49 3.20 2.59
N CYS A 76 9.72 4.02 3.31
CA CYS A 76 8.32 3.77 3.58
C CYS A 76 7.42 4.97 3.32
N CYS A 77 6.16 4.72 2.97
CA CYS A 77 5.14 5.73 2.75
C CYS A 77 3.73 5.17 3.01
N GLN A 78 2.75 6.01 3.38
CA GLN A 78 1.44 5.55 3.90
C GLN A 78 0.26 5.95 3.01
N ARG A 79 0.46 5.99 1.69
CA ARG A 79 -0.62 6.27 0.72
C ARG A 79 -0.67 5.17 -0.32
N ASP A 80 -1.85 4.93 -0.88
CA ASP A 80 -2.01 3.94 -1.93
C ASP A 80 -0.98 4.13 -3.05
N LEU A 81 -0.27 3.06 -3.37
CA LEU A 81 0.69 2.94 -4.45
C LEU A 81 1.85 3.94 -4.38
N CYS A 82 2.08 4.53 -3.20
CA CYS A 82 3.11 5.55 -2.99
C CYS A 82 4.54 5.03 -3.21
N ASN A 83 4.73 3.70 -3.13
CA ASN A 83 6.02 3.06 -3.37
C ASN A 83 6.37 2.94 -4.87
N GLY A 84 5.47 3.33 -5.79
CA GLY A 84 5.72 3.45 -7.22
C GLY A 84 5.93 2.12 -7.95
N ALA A 85 5.46 2.04 -9.20
CA ALA A 85 5.64 0.87 -10.07
C ALA A 85 7.06 0.78 -10.69
N VAL A 86 7.93 1.76 -10.39
CA VAL A 86 9.17 2.07 -11.10
C VAL A 86 10.21 2.66 -10.17
#